data_AF-A0A2Z6RVQ5-F1
#
_entry.id   AF-A0A2Z6RVQ5-F1
#
_cell.length_a   1.000
_cell.length_b   1.000
_cell.length_c   1.000
_cell.angle_alpha   90.00
_cell.angle_beta   90.00
_cell.angle_gamma   90.00
#
_symmetry.space_group_name_H-M   'P 1'
#
loop_
_entity.id
_entity.type
_entity.pdbx_description
1 polymer ?
#
loop_
_entity_poly.entity_id
_entity_poly.type
_entity_poly.pdbx_seq_one_letter_code
_entity_poly.pdbx_strand_id
1 'polypeptide(L)'
;MGFEFKQFKKGVYIDGYKRPDIIAYRSKFLEQMASYKKLMPKFEDNNLEIQINPDLQENEHLHILQPLRKKGRGKSIHVNNFLCETIGRLQLSEEQKLSEVSNNIPHEAKVTMNPGTNNDSWWNIELLVQQIVNHTIPIFEATYHKAVAVFAFDNSTSHGAFNSDALIANCMNVRSGGKQSKMRNTIFNGNIQYMNFPDNHSKESLREKQKGMKQILHEH
;
A
#
# COMPACT_ATOMS: atom_id res chain seq x y z
N MET A 1 -8.41 22.28 49.09
CA MET A 1 -7.82 21.00 48.63
C MET A 1 -8.98 20.09 48.25
N GLY A 2 -9.13 19.73 46.98
CA GLY A 2 -10.30 18.98 46.53
C GLY A 2 -9.97 18.16 45.29
N PHE A 3 -9.53 16.93 45.50
CA PHE A 3 -9.59 15.90 44.47
C PHE A 3 -10.71 14.93 44.86
N GLU A 4 -11.61 14.66 43.92
CA GLU A 4 -12.72 13.72 44.07
C GLU A 4 -12.48 12.49 43.20
N PHE A 5 -12.87 11.32 43.71
CA PHE A 5 -12.80 10.05 42.99
C PHE A 5 -13.93 9.99 41.95
N LYS A 6 -13.59 9.84 40.67
CA LYS A 6 -14.57 9.60 39.59
C LYS A 6 -14.31 8.26 38.92
N GLN A 7 -15.39 7.57 38.59
CA GLN A 7 -15.39 6.29 37.91
C GLN A 7 -15.00 6.48 36.42
N PHE A 8 -13.94 5.79 35.99
CA PHE A 8 -13.36 5.93 34.64
C PHE A 8 -14.34 5.51 33.53
N LYS A 9 -14.50 6.36 32.51
CA LYS A 9 -15.18 5.99 31.24
C LYS A 9 -14.17 5.46 30.22
N LYS A 10 -14.58 4.45 29.45
CA LYS A 10 -13.81 3.84 28.34
C LYS A 10 -13.34 4.95 27.38
N GLY A 11 -12.04 5.04 27.11
CA GLY A 11 -11.46 5.96 26.12
C GLY A 11 -10.47 7.03 26.64
N VAL A 12 -10.17 7.08 27.94
CA VAL A 12 -9.14 7.98 28.48
C VAL A 12 -7.76 7.31 28.43
N TYR A 13 -6.87 7.83 27.59
CA TYR A 13 -5.45 7.45 27.60
C TYR A 13 -4.75 8.15 28.77
N ILE A 14 -4.30 7.38 29.76
CA ILE A 14 -3.47 7.92 30.84
C ILE A 14 -2.02 7.82 30.39
N ASP A 15 -1.40 8.97 30.19
CA ASP A 15 0.00 9.04 29.79
C ASP A 15 0.90 8.56 30.95
N GLY A 16 1.36 7.31 30.83
CA GLY A 16 2.14 6.62 31.85
C GLY A 16 3.59 7.10 32.00
N TYR A 17 4.04 8.07 31.22
CA TYR A 17 5.46 8.49 31.20
C TYR A 17 6.05 8.91 32.55
N LYS A 18 5.20 9.29 33.52
CA LYS A 18 5.58 9.70 34.88
C LYS A 18 5.60 8.55 35.90
N ARG A 19 5.23 7.33 35.52
CA ARG A 19 5.26 6.20 36.45
C ARG A 19 6.70 5.92 36.92
N PRO A 20 6.94 5.63 38.20
CA PRO A 20 8.29 5.42 38.73
C PRO A 20 9.09 4.33 38.00
N ASP A 21 8.42 3.23 37.60
CA ASP A 21 9.04 2.13 36.86
C ASP A 21 9.49 2.57 35.44
N ILE A 22 8.66 3.35 34.76
CA ILE A 22 8.98 3.91 33.44
C ILE A 22 10.13 4.92 33.53
N ILE A 23 10.15 5.77 34.56
CA ILE A 23 11.25 6.71 34.79
C ILE A 23 12.57 5.96 35.04
N ALA A 24 12.54 4.94 35.92
CA ALA A 24 13.73 4.14 36.24
C ALA A 24 14.26 3.40 35.00
N TYR A 25 13.38 2.82 34.18
CA TYR A 25 13.75 2.20 32.91
C TYR A 25 14.38 3.22 31.94
N ARG A 26 13.77 4.41 31.78
CA ARG A 26 14.29 5.45 30.89
C ARG A 26 15.68 5.93 31.31
N SER A 27 15.95 6.07 32.60
CA SER A 27 17.30 6.42 33.08
C SER A 27 18.33 5.38 32.65
N LYS A 28 18.06 4.08 32.87
CA LYS A 28 18.94 2.99 32.41
C LYS A 28 19.13 2.98 30.90
N PHE A 29 18.05 3.19 30.15
CA PHE A 29 18.10 3.26 28.70
C PHE A 29 18.97 4.41 28.19
N LEU A 30 18.91 5.58 28.83
CA LEU A 30 19.72 6.75 28.46
C LEU A 30 21.21 6.50 28.70
N GLU A 31 21.57 5.83 29.80
CA GLU A 31 22.96 5.43 30.08
C GLU A 31 23.49 4.47 29.01
N GLN A 32 22.71 3.45 28.65
CA GLN A 32 23.05 2.51 27.58
C GLN A 32 23.17 3.20 26.21
N MET A 33 22.23 4.11 25.90
CA MET A 33 22.28 4.85 24.65
C MET A 33 23.50 5.77 24.59
N ALA A 34 23.91 6.35 25.73
CA ALA A 34 25.11 7.17 25.82
C ALA A 34 26.38 6.35 25.58
N SER A 35 26.44 5.08 26.01
CA SER A 35 27.57 4.20 25.67
C SER A 35 27.60 3.87 24.18
N TYR A 36 26.46 3.56 23.57
CA TYR A 36 26.39 3.26 22.13
C TYR A 36 26.72 4.48 21.27
N LYS A 37 26.31 5.68 21.68
CA LYS A 37 26.57 6.92 20.95
C LYS A 37 28.06 7.17 20.69
N LYS A 38 28.97 6.62 21.52
CA LYS A 38 30.42 6.71 21.29
C LYS A 38 30.90 5.88 20.11
N LEU A 39 30.21 4.77 19.84
CA LEU A 39 30.49 3.81 18.76
C LEU A 39 29.67 4.10 17.50
N MET A 40 28.84 5.14 17.51
CA MET A 40 27.97 5.51 16.41
C MET A 40 28.61 6.55 15.49
N PRO A 41 28.34 6.49 14.16
CA PRO A 41 28.76 7.53 13.24
C PRO A 41 28.03 8.85 13.51
N LYS A 42 28.72 9.95 13.27
CA LYS A 42 28.14 11.30 13.23
C LYS A 42 27.96 11.70 11.77
N PHE A 43 26.96 12.54 11.51
CA PHE A 43 26.74 13.13 10.19
C PHE A 43 26.93 14.63 10.30
N GLU A 44 27.71 15.21 9.38
CA GLU A 44 27.99 16.66 9.36
C GLU A 44 26.82 17.48 8.84
N ASP A 45 26.02 16.90 7.95
CA ASP A 45 24.91 17.57 7.28
C ASP A 45 23.54 17.00 7.68
N ASN A 46 22.48 17.76 7.39
CA ASN A 46 21.10 17.35 7.64
C ASN A 46 20.56 16.32 6.63
N ASN A 47 21.28 16.09 5.52
CA ASN A 47 20.88 15.15 4.47
C ASN A 47 21.42 13.74 4.73
N LEU A 48 22.30 13.58 5.72
CA LEU A 48 23.01 12.36 6.09
C LEU A 48 23.91 11.83 4.97
N GLU A 49 24.47 12.72 4.15
CA GLU A 49 25.32 12.35 3.01
C GLU A 49 26.77 12.17 3.44
N ILE A 50 27.25 13.01 4.35
CA ILE A 50 28.61 12.93 4.88
C ILE A 50 28.61 12.20 6.23
N GLN A 51 29.10 10.96 6.23
CA GLN A 51 29.25 10.11 7.42
C GLN A 51 30.67 10.16 7.98
N ILE A 52 30.80 10.42 9.28
CA ILE A 52 32.06 10.41 10.03
C ILE A 52 32.00 9.30 11.07
N ASN A 53 32.85 8.29 10.90
CA ASN A 53 32.95 7.18 11.85
C ASN A 53 33.79 7.59 13.08
N PRO A 54 33.47 7.08 14.28
CA PRO A 54 34.31 7.26 15.45
C PRO A 54 35.57 6.39 15.35
N ASP A 55 36.61 6.76 16.10
CA ASP A 55 37.79 5.92 16.28
C ASP A 55 37.42 4.71 17.15
N LEU A 56 37.53 3.52 16.58
CA LEU A 56 37.19 2.25 17.21
C LEU A 56 38.46 1.53 17.66
N GLN A 57 38.41 0.90 18.84
CA GLN A 57 39.45 -0.03 19.28
C GLN A 57 39.33 -1.39 18.56
N GLU A 58 40.38 -2.22 18.65
CA GLU A 58 40.50 -3.50 17.94
C GLU A 58 39.34 -4.50 18.19
N ASN A 59 38.61 -4.34 19.30
CA ASN A 59 37.45 -5.17 19.68
C ASN A 59 36.10 -4.42 19.65
N GLU A 60 36.05 -3.22 19.07
CA GLU A 60 34.84 -2.43 18.96
C GLU A 60 34.25 -2.48 17.55
N HIS A 61 32.91 -2.46 17.47
CA HIS A 61 32.20 -2.44 16.20
C HIS A 61 31.44 -1.13 16.04
N LEU A 62 31.34 -0.67 14.79
CA LEU A 62 30.54 0.49 14.43
C LEU A 62 29.05 0.20 14.71
N HIS A 63 28.43 0.99 15.58
CA HIS A 63 27.01 0.88 15.86
C HIS A 63 26.23 1.78 14.90
N ILE A 64 25.45 1.20 13.98
CA ILE A 64 24.64 1.98 13.05
C ILE A 64 23.24 2.15 13.64
N LEU A 65 22.96 3.32 14.21
CA LEU A 65 21.59 3.73 14.50
C LEU A 65 21.02 4.40 13.26
N GLN A 66 19.89 3.90 12.76
CA GLN A 66 19.16 4.57 11.69
C GLN A 66 18.76 5.98 12.17
N PRO A 67 19.26 7.07 11.56
CA PRO A 67 18.96 8.41 12.03
C PRO A 67 17.46 8.68 11.90
N LEU A 68 16.82 9.09 12.99
CA LEU A 68 15.44 9.53 12.96
C LEU A 68 15.37 10.85 12.19
N ARG A 69 15.02 10.78 10.90
CA ARG A 69 14.76 11.97 10.09
C ARG A 69 13.56 12.71 10.66
N LYS A 70 13.58 14.05 10.64
CA LYS A 70 12.37 14.85 10.89
C LYS A 70 11.25 14.28 10.01
N LYS A 71 10.05 14.13 10.57
CA LYS A 71 8.88 13.62 9.84
C LYS A 71 8.56 14.58 8.70
N GLY A 72 9.06 14.26 7.50
CA GLY A 72 8.70 14.89 6.24
C GLY A 72 7.76 13.99 5.45
N ARG A 73 7.36 14.40 4.24
CA ARG A 73 6.57 13.53 3.35
C ARG A 73 7.28 12.22 3.01
N GLY A 74 8.63 12.19 3.10
CA GLY A 74 9.44 11.00 2.83
C GLY A 74 9.29 10.51 1.39
N LYS A 75 10.07 9.49 1.03
CA LYS A 75 9.78 8.66 -0.15
C LYS A 75 9.20 7.36 0.37
N SER A 76 8.03 7.00 -0.12
CA SER A 76 7.43 5.69 0.16
C SER A 76 8.01 4.68 -0.82
N ILE A 77 8.21 3.46 -0.35
CA ILE A 77 8.53 2.30 -1.19
C ILE A 77 7.38 1.32 -0.98
N HIS A 78 6.82 0.84 -2.07
CA HIS A 78 5.86 -0.25 -2.07
C HIS A 78 6.57 -1.51 -2.55
N VAL A 79 6.38 -2.61 -1.83
CA VAL A 79 6.89 -3.93 -2.23
C VAL A 79 5.72 -4.89 -2.13
N ASN A 80 5.35 -5.51 -3.25
CA ASN A 80 4.38 -6.60 -3.27
C ASN A 80 5.07 -7.91 -3.65
N ASN A 81 4.77 -8.99 -2.93
CA ASN A 81 5.38 -10.29 -3.16
C ASN A 81 4.41 -11.42 -2.82
N PHE A 82 4.67 -12.60 -3.39
CA PHE A 82 3.90 -13.81 -3.16
C PHE A 82 4.72 -14.77 -2.32
N LEU A 83 4.09 -15.28 -1.26
CA LEU A 83 4.67 -16.27 -0.38
C LEU A 83 4.02 -17.63 -0.63
N CYS A 84 4.85 -18.66 -0.75
CA CYS A 84 4.47 -20.05 -0.79
C CYS A 84 5.06 -20.76 0.42
N GLU A 85 4.28 -21.63 1.06
CA GLU A 85 4.69 -22.35 2.27
C GLU A 85 5.97 -23.17 2.07
N THR A 86 6.15 -23.79 0.89
CA THR A 86 7.26 -24.72 0.66
C THR A 86 8.59 -24.04 0.35
N ILE A 87 8.57 -22.83 -0.24
CA ILE A 87 9.80 -22.15 -0.73
C ILE A 87 9.96 -20.72 -0.18
N GLY A 88 9.03 -20.26 0.65
CA GLY A 88 9.00 -18.88 1.10
C GLY A 88 8.61 -17.94 -0.04
N ARG A 89 9.53 -17.11 -0.52
CA ARG A 89 9.21 -16.17 -1.61
C ARG A 89 9.07 -16.94 -2.92
N LEU A 90 8.04 -16.62 -3.70
CA LEU A 90 7.84 -17.22 -5.01
C LEU A 90 8.90 -16.69 -5.99
N GLN A 91 9.86 -17.56 -6.30
CA GLN A 91 10.97 -17.31 -7.21
C GLN A 91 11.44 -18.63 -7.82
N LEU A 92 12.14 -18.55 -8.95
CA LEU A 92 12.80 -19.71 -9.54
C LEU A 92 13.95 -20.22 -8.67
N SER A 93 14.23 -21.52 -8.72
CA SER A 93 15.44 -22.10 -8.14
C SER A 93 16.69 -21.68 -8.94
N GLU A 94 17.88 -21.85 -8.38
CA GLU A 94 19.12 -21.52 -9.08
C GLU A 94 19.30 -22.37 -10.35
N GLU A 95 18.91 -23.64 -10.31
CA GLU A 95 18.93 -24.53 -11.48
C GLU A 95 17.96 -24.04 -12.57
N GLN A 96 16.77 -23.58 -12.17
CA GLN A 96 15.77 -23.05 -13.10
C GLN A 96 16.23 -21.74 -13.74
N LYS A 97 16.89 -20.87 -12.97
CA LYS A 97 17.48 -19.61 -13.47
C LYS A 97 18.56 -19.85 -14.52
N LEU A 98 19.30 -20.97 -14.41
CA LEU A 98 20.35 -21.35 -15.36
C LEU A 98 19.82 -22.13 -16.58
N SER A 99 18.56 -22.55 -16.56
CA SER A 99 17.91 -23.29 -17.65
C SER A 99 17.28 -22.38 -18.69
N GLU A 100 16.98 -22.89 -19.88
CA GLU A 100 16.28 -22.14 -20.94
C GLU A 100 14.89 -21.61 -20.51
N VAL A 101 14.31 -22.17 -19.44
CA VAL A 101 13.04 -21.72 -18.83
C VAL A 101 13.13 -20.25 -18.40
N SER A 102 14.29 -19.80 -17.90
CA SER A 102 14.46 -18.41 -17.41
C SER A 102 14.50 -17.36 -18.52
N ASN A 103 14.75 -17.75 -19.77
CA ASN A 103 14.86 -16.80 -20.88
C ASN A 103 13.56 -16.04 -21.16
N ASN A 104 12.40 -16.61 -20.78
CA ASN A 104 11.09 -16.06 -21.11
C ASN A 104 10.24 -15.67 -19.90
N ILE A 105 10.72 -15.86 -18.67
CA ILE A 105 9.93 -15.57 -17.46
C ILE A 105 10.76 -14.84 -16.40
N PRO A 106 10.14 -14.00 -15.54
CA PRO A 106 10.86 -13.32 -14.47
C PRO A 106 11.44 -14.29 -13.43
N HIS A 107 12.54 -13.92 -12.77
CA HIS A 107 13.17 -14.77 -11.75
C HIS A 107 12.45 -14.75 -10.39
N GLU A 108 11.82 -13.62 -10.04
CA GLU A 108 11.08 -13.44 -8.79
C GLU A 108 9.73 -12.78 -9.05
N ALA A 109 8.72 -13.17 -8.27
CA ALA A 109 7.39 -12.59 -8.37
C ALA A 109 7.30 -11.19 -7.74
N LYS A 110 8.33 -10.75 -7.01
CA LYS A 110 8.37 -9.49 -6.27
C LYS A 110 8.34 -8.29 -7.22
N VAL A 111 7.47 -7.33 -6.92
CA VAL A 111 7.45 -6.01 -7.57
C VAL A 111 7.76 -4.95 -6.51
N THR A 112 8.68 -4.06 -6.83
CA THR A 112 9.04 -2.89 -6.02
C THR A 112 8.73 -1.64 -6.83
N MET A 113 8.07 -0.65 -6.21
CA MET A 113 7.80 0.64 -6.83
C MET A 113 7.93 1.78 -5.82
N ASN A 114 8.18 2.99 -6.33
CA ASN A 114 8.21 4.22 -5.55
C ASN A 114 6.89 4.96 -5.76
N PRO A 115 5.87 4.78 -4.90
CA PRO A 115 4.58 5.42 -5.14
C PRO A 115 4.64 6.95 -5.08
N GLY A 116 3.80 7.58 -5.89
CA GLY A 116 3.53 9.01 -5.84
C GLY A 116 3.10 9.61 -7.18
N THR A 117 2.42 10.75 -7.14
CA THR A 117 1.91 11.46 -8.33
C THR A 117 3.02 11.84 -9.33
N ASN A 118 4.23 12.10 -8.84
CA ASN A 118 5.41 12.42 -9.67
C ASN A 118 6.42 11.25 -9.74
N ASN A 119 5.99 10.04 -9.36
CA ASN A 119 6.80 8.82 -9.36
C ASN A 119 6.04 7.70 -10.11
N ASP A 120 6.13 6.45 -9.65
CA ASP A 120 5.56 5.24 -10.30
C ASP A 120 4.03 5.11 -10.12
N SER A 121 3.32 6.24 -9.97
CA SER A 121 1.89 6.29 -9.63
C SER A 121 1.57 5.60 -8.30
N TRP A 122 0.29 5.34 -8.01
CA TRP A 122 -0.12 4.59 -6.82
C TRP A 122 -0.39 3.13 -7.16
N TRP A 123 -0.10 2.22 -6.22
CA TRP A 123 -0.43 0.80 -6.37
C TRP A 123 -1.94 0.64 -6.55
N ASN A 124 -2.35 -0.12 -7.56
CA ASN A 124 -3.75 -0.33 -7.91
C ASN A 124 -4.00 -1.80 -8.31
N ILE A 125 -5.27 -2.15 -8.56
CA ILE A 125 -5.65 -3.51 -8.93
C ILE A 125 -5.09 -3.94 -10.30
N GLU A 126 -4.94 -3.00 -11.24
CA GLU A 126 -4.41 -3.28 -12.57
C GLU A 126 -2.94 -3.73 -12.48
N LEU A 127 -2.13 -3.04 -11.67
CA LEU A 127 -0.75 -3.40 -11.39
C LEU A 127 -0.64 -4.76 -10.67
N LEU A 128 -1.55 -5.04 -9.73
CA LEU A 128 -1.63 -6.37 -9.08
C LEU A 128 -1.93 -7.47 -10.11
N VAL A 129 -2.91 -7.27 -10.99
CA VAL A 129 -3.25 -8.23 -12.05
C VAL A 129 -2.08 -8.43 -12.99
N GLN A 130 -1.39 -7.36 -13.40
CA GLN A 130 -0.19 -7.45 -14.23
C GLN A 130 0.92 -8.25 -13.54
N GLN A 131 1.17 -8.04 -12.25
CA GLN A 131 2.13 -8.84 -11.49
C GLN A 131 1.73 -10.32 -11.44
N ILE A 132 0.44 -10.62 -11.26
CA ILE A 132 -0.06 -11.99 -11.23
C ILE A 132 0.18 -12.67 -12.58
N VAL A 133 -0.27 -12.03 -13.67
CA VAL A 133 -0.22 -12.60 -15.03
C VAL A 133 1.21 -12.69 -15.55
N ASN A 134 2.03 -11.66 -15.36
CA ASN A 134 3.33 -11.57 -16.02
C ASN A 134 4.48 -12.16 -15.20
N HIS A 135 4.33 -12.27 -13.86
CA HIS A 135 5.39 -12.77 -12.99
C HIS A 135 4.95 -14.01 -12.21
N THR A 136 3.83 -13.91 -11.50
CA THR A 136 3.45 -14.89 -10.48
C THR A 136 3.05 -16.23 -11.11
N ILE A 137 2.17 -16.21 -12.11
CA ILE A 137 1.72 -17.43 -12.81
C ILE A 137 2.89 -18.12 -13.52
N PRO A 138 3.70 -17.43 -14.35
CA PRO A 138 4.82 -18.09 -15.04
C PRO A 138 5.82 -18.75 -14.09
N ILE A 139 6.18 -18.06 -12.99
CA ILE A 139 7.09 -18.63 -11.98
C ILE A 139 6.43 -19.84 -11.30
N PHE A 140 5.16 -19.72 -10.91
CA PHE A 140 4.46 -20.82 -10.26
C PHE A 140 4.38 -22.07 -11.16
N GLU A 141 4.02 -21.91 -12.43
CA GLU A 141 3.92 -23.03 -13.37
C GLU A 141 5.28 -23.70 -13.61
N ALA A 142 6.36 -22.92 -13.69
CA ALA A 142 7.73 -23.44 -13.78
C ALA A 142 8.15 -24.19 -12.50
N THR A 143 7.78 -23.70 -11.32
CA THR A 143 8.12 -24.34 -10.05
C THR A 143 7.22 -25.55 -9.74
N TYR A 144 5.95 -25.53 -10.15
CA TYR A 144 4.94 -26.54 -9.81
C TYR A 144 4.14 -27.02 -11.02
N HIS A 145 4.79 -27.77 -11.90
CA HIS A 145 4.24 -28.31 -13.16
C HIS A 145 2.88 -29.04 -13.10
N LYS A 146 2.43 -29.49 -11.92
CA LYS A 146 1.17 -30.26 -11.75
C LYS A 146 0.27 -29.71 -10.65
N ALA A 147 0.50 -28.49 -10.20
CA ALA A 147 -0.33 -27.84 -9.19
C ALA A 147 -1.15 -26.71 -9.81
N VAL A 148 -2.27 -26.38 -9.17
CA VAL A 148 -3.04 -25.18 -9.48
C VAL A 148 -2.80 -24.17 -8.36
N ALA A 149 -2.36 -22.97 -8.73
CA ALA A 149 -2.22 -21.88 -7.77
C ALA A 149 -3.59 -21.33 -7.39
N VAL A 150 -3.86 -21.21 -6.09
CA VAL A 150 -5.01 -20.49 -5.55
C VAL A 150 -4.48 -19.33 -4.72
N PHE A 151 -4.74 -18.10 -5.18
CA PHE A 151 -4.34 -16.89 -4.47
C PHE A 151 -5.54 -16.33 -3.70
N ALA A 152 -5.45 -16.39 -2.37
CA ALA A 152 -6.40 -15.72 -1.48
C ALA A 152 -5.75 -14.44 -0.96
N PHE A 153 -6.50 -13.34 -1.00
CA PHE A 153 -6.02 -12.07 -0.50
C PHE A 153 -6.95 -11.56 0.60
N ASP A 154 -6.37 -11.27 1.76
CA ASP A 154 -7.07 -10.64 2.87
C ASP A 154 -6.54 -9.21 3.07
N ASN A 155 -7.45 -8.28 3.37
CA ASN A 155 -7.15 -6.91 3.79
C ASN A 155 -6.23 -6.07 2.86
N SER A 156 -6.04 -6.48 1.60
CA SER A 156 -5.40 -5.63 0.60
C SER A 156 -6.45 -4.66 0.02
N THR A 157 -6.15 -3.36 0.09
CA THR A 157 -7.05 -2.31 -0.43
C THR A 157 -7.31 -2.47 -1.94
N SER A 158 -6.45 -3.19 -2.66
CA SER A 158 -6.63 -3.53 -4.06
C SER A 158 -7.87 -4.40 -4.34
N HIS A 159 -8.39 -5.16 -3.37
CA HIS A 159 -9.61 -5.98 -3.54
C HIS A 159 -10.91 -5.18 -3.42
N GLY A 160 -10.85 -3.95 -2.90
CA GLY A 160 -12.00 -3.04 -2.88
C GLY A 160 -12.25 -2.33 -4.22
N ALA A 161 -11.43 -2.60 -5.23
CA ALA A 161 -11.57 -1.99 -6.55
C ALA A 161 -12.75 -2.64 -7.30
N PHE A 162 -13.70 -1.80 -7.69
CA PHE A 162 -14.80 -2.21 -8.56
C PHE A 162 -14.38 -2.12 -10.03
N ASN A 163 -15.12 -2.81 -10.90
CA ASN A 163 -14.95 -2.66 -12.35
C ASN A 163 -15.14 -1.19 -12.77
N SER A 164 -14.48 -0.77 -13.86
CA SER A 164 -14.52 0.61 -14.37
C SER A 164 -15.94 1.08 -14.71
N ASP A 165 -16.83 0.13 -15.03
CA ASP A 165 -18.24 0.34 -15.36
C ASP A 165 -19.19 0.04 -14.19
N ALA A 166 -18.68 -0.26 -13.00
CA ALA A 166 -19.53 -0.67 -11.88
C ALA A 166 -20.44 0.46 -11.39
N LEU A 167 -21.60 0.06 -10.85
CA LEU A 167 -22.59 0.97 -10.29
C LEU A 167 -22.13 1.49 -8.92
N ILE A 168 -21.50 2.66 -8.89
CA ILE A 168 -20.98 3.27 -7.66
C ILE A 168 -21.55 4.67 -7.53
N ALA A 169 -22.58 4.83 -6.71
CA ALA A 169 -23.26 6.12 -6.51
C ALA A 169 -22.30 7.24 -6.08
N ASN A 170 -21.30 6.93 -5.25
CA ASN A 170 -20.26 7.89 -4.82
C ASN A 170 -19.39 8.42 -5.96
N CYS A 171 -19.35 7.74 -7.10
CA CYS A 171 -18.64 8.18 -8.31
C CYS A 171 -19.57 8.88 -9.31
N MET A 172 -20.82 9.17 -8.93
CA MET A 172 -21.77 9.93 -9.74
C MET A 172 -21.76 11.41 -9.35
N ASN A 173 -21.86 12.27 -10.36
CA ASN A 173 -22.17 13.67 -10.17
C ASN A 173 -23.67 13.84 -9.89
N VAL A 174 -24.03 14.91 -9.18
CA VAL A 174 -25.44 15.28 -9.00
C VAL A 174 -26.08 15.64 -10.34
N ARG A 175 -25.36 16.38 -11.19
CA ARG A 175 -25.76 16.78 -12.55
C ARG A 175 -25.08 15.87 -13.58
N SER A 176 -25.71 15.70 -14.74
CA SER A 176 -25.14 14.88 -15.81
C SER A 176 -23.89 15.46 -16.44
N GLY A 177 -23.04 14.58 -16.99
CA GLY A 177 -21.77 14.92 -17.61
C GLY A 177 -20.65 15.21 -16.62
N GLY A 178 -19.61 15.92 -17.09
CA GLY A 178 -18.40 16.20 -16.31
C GLY A 178 -17.49 14.98 -16.13
N LYS A 179 -16.56 15.07 -15.17
CA LYS A 179 -15.67 13.97 -14.82
C LYS A 179 -16.42 12.98 -13.90
N GLN A 180 -17.03 11.96 -14.50
CA GLN A 180 -17.75 10.87 -13.83
C GLN A 180 -17.50 9.55 -14.58
N SER A 181 -17.53 8.42 -13.88
CA SER A 181 -17.40 7.09 -14.49
C SER A 181 -18.59 6.74 -15.39
N LYS A 182 -18.32 6.15 -16.58
CA LYS A 182 -19.36 5.58 -17.44
C LYS A 182 -19.80 4.23 -16.87
N MET A 183 -20.93 4.20 -16.18
CA MET A 183 -21.43 2.98 -15.54
C MET A 183 -22.29 2.15 -16.48
N ARG A 184 -22.33 0.84 -16.30
CA ARG A 184 -23.21 -0.07 -17.05
C ARG A 184 -24.68 0.14 -16.67
N ASN A 185 -25.58 -0.25 -17.56
CA ASN A 185 -27.00 -0.24 -17.27
C ASN A 185 -27.33 -1.23 -16.14
N THR A 186 -28.43 -0.97 -15.42
CA THR A 186 -28.90 -1.84 -14.34
C THR A 186 -30.39 -2.16 -14.51
N ILE A 187 -30.93 -2.97 -13.61
CA ILE A 187 -32.36 -3.24 -13.50
C ILE A 187 -32.86 -2.56 -12.22
N PHE A 188 -33.90 -1.74 -12.35
CA PHE A 188 -34.61 -1.12 -11.23
C PHE A 188 -36.10 -1.36 -11.40
N ASN A 189 -36.75 -1.92 -10.37
CA ASN A 189 -38.18 -2.30 -10.40
C ASN A 189 -38.58 -3.12 -11.65
N GLY A 190 -37.72 -4.04 -12.08
CA GLY A 190 -37.97 -4.90 -13.25
C GLY A 190 -37.74 -4.25 -14.61
N ASN A 191 -37.42 -2.95 -14.65
CA ASN A 191 -37.13 -2.22 -15.88
C ASN A 191 -35.64 -1.92 -16.02
N ILE A 192 -35.15 -1.82 -17.26
CA ILE A 192 -33.77 -1.41 -17.53
C ILE A 192 -33.62 0.07 -17.18
N GLN A 193 -32.73 0.37 -16.23
CA GLN A 193 -32.26 1.72 -15.94
C GLN A 193 -30.96 1.97 -16.71
N TYR A 194 -31.03 2.88 -17.67
CA TYR A 194 -29.87 3.33 -18.43
C TYR A 194 -29.07 4.34 -17.62
N MET A 195 -27.77 4.11 -17.43
CA MET A 195 -26.89 4.99 -16.64
C MET A 195 -26.21 6.08 -17.48
N ASN A 196 -26.29 5.97 -18.81
CA ASN A 196 -25.77 6.94 -19.77
C ASN A 196 -26.89 7.33 -20.73
N PHE A 197 -26.78 8.52 -21.31
CA PHE A 197 -27.68 8.94 -22.38
C PHE A 197 -27.38 8.18 -23.68
N PRO A 198 -28.40 7.95 -24.53
CA PRO A 198 -28.19 7.36 -25.84
C PRO A 198 -27.40 8.30 -26.76
N ASP A 199 -26.84 7.73 -27.82
CA ASP A 199 -26.16 8.43 -28.92
C ASP A 199 -27.09 9.40 -29.66
N ASN A 200 -28.38 9.10 -29.76
CA ASN A 200 -29.38 9.90 -30.47
C ASN A 200 -30.09 10.95 -29.60
N HIS A 201 -29.53 11.29 -28.42
CA HIS A 201 -30.14 12.24 -27.50
C HIS A 201 -30.38 13.62 -28.13
N SER A 202 -31.52 14.25 -27.82
CA SER A 202 -31.97 15.53 -28.41
C SER A 202 -30.99 16.67 -28.17
N LYS A 203 -30.36 16.69 -27.00
CA LYS A 203 -29.24 17.59 -26.69
C LYS A 203 -27.93 16.91 -27.06
N GLU A 204 -27.25 17.46 -28.07
CA GLU A 204 -25.99 16.93 -28.60
C GLU A 204 -24.88 16.85 -27.54
N SER A 205 -24.80 17.85 -26.65
CA SER A 205 -23.83 17.88 -25.55
C SER A 205 -23.96 16.75 -24.54
N LEU A 206 -25.10 16.05 -24.53
CA LEU A 206 -25.40 14.95 -23.62
C LEU A 206 -25.31 13.58 -24.28
N ARG A 207 -25.16 13.49 -25.60
CA ARG A 207 -25.05 12.19 -26.30
C ARG A 207 -23.90 11.38 -25.74
N GLU A 208 -24.18 10.12 -25.39
CA GLU A 208 -23.25 9.18 -24.74
C GLU A 208 -22.63 9.66 -23.42
N LYS A 209 -23.15 10.74 -22.83
CA LYS A 209 -22.68 11.24 -21.54
C LYS A 209 -23.35 10.49 -20.40
N GLN A 210 -22.63 10.47 -19.29
CA GLN A 210 -23.07 9.87 -18.03
C GLN A 210 -24.23 10.67 -17.45
N LYS A 211 -25.29 9.98 -17.03
CA LYS A 211 -26.39 10.62 -16.29
C LYS A 211 -25.95 10.92 -14.86
N GLY A 212 -26.33 12.08 -14.36
CA GLY A 212 -26.15 12.43 -12.96
C GLY A 212 -27.24 11.83 -12.08
N MET A 213 -27.01 11.80 -10.76
CA MET A 213 -27.98 11.27 -9.79
C MET A 213 -29.36 11.91 -9.93
N LYS A 214 -29.42 13.22 -10.16
CA LYS A 214 -30.69 13.93 -10.32
C LYS A 214 -31.50 13.41 -11.52
N GLN A 215 -30.83 13.09 -12.63
CA GLN A 215 -31.50 12.58 -13.83
C GLN A 215 -32.06 11.18 -13.57
N ILE A 216 -31.26 10.29 -12.97
CA ILE A 216 -31.68 8.93 -12.63
C ILE A 216 -32.89 8.95 -11.67
N LEU A 217 -32.85 9.81 -10.65
CA LEU A 217 -33.95 9.93 -9.69
C LEU A 217 -35.22 10.59 -10.25
N HIS A 218 -35.15 11.28 -11.39
CA HIS A 218 -36.33 11.85 -12.05
C HIS A 218 -36.98 10.89 -13.06
N GLU A 219 -36.28 9.82 -13.45
CA GLU A 219 -36.79 8.79 -14.37
C GLU A 219 -37.70 7.77 -13.66
N HIS A 220 -37.80 7.86 -12.33
CA HIS A 220 -38.62 7.05 -11.44
C HIS A 220 -39.42 7.94 -10.47
#